data_AF-A0A9E2CNQ1-F1
#
_entry.id   AF-A0A9E2CNQ1-F1
#
_cell.length_a   1.000
_cell.length_b   1.000
_cell.length_c   1.000
_cell.angle_alpha   90.00
_cell.angle_beta   90.00
_cell.angle_gamma   90.00
#
_symmetry.space_group_name_H-M   'P 1'
#
loop_
_entity.id
_entity.type
_entity.pdbx_description
1 polymer ?
#
loop_
_entity_poly.entity_id
_entity_poly.type
_entity_poly.pdbx_seq_one_letter_code
_entity_poly.pdbx_strand_id
1 'polypeptide(L)'
;MNYTGLIDHYRDRLPFGPEVRAISLGEGRTPLIQLRNLPSEIGFEGEIYVKFEGLNPTGSFKDRGMTVAVTQAVHEGAKAIICASTGNTSAAAAAYAARAGITAFVLIPEGKIALGKLAQAVVHGGVVVQIKGNFDDGMRLVKEVAETAPVSIVNSINPRGRNPVG
;
A
#
# COMPACT_ATOMS: atom_id res chain seq x y z
N MET A 1 -4.11 -19.80 17.39
CA MET A 1 -4.18 -18.32 17.37
C MET A 1 -4.47 -17.91 15.93
N ASN A 2 -5.53 -17.15 15.68
CA ASN A 2 -5.91 -16.74 14.33
C ASN A 2 -4.97 -15.66 13.81
N TYR A 3 -4.67 -15.64 12.51
CA TYR A 3 -3.86 -14.59 11.92
C TYR A 3 -4.66 -13.29 11.83
N THR A 4 -4.14 -12.20 12.41
CA THR A 4 -4.82 -10.90 12.48
C THR A 4 -4.25 -9.83 11.57
N GLY A 5 -3.14 -10.12 10.86
CA GLY A 5 -2.47 -9.16 9.98
C GLY A 5 -0.96 -9.16 10.15
N LEU A 6 -0.29 -8.46 9.23
CA LEU A 6 1.17 -8.43 9.17
C LEU A 6 1.77 -7.73 10.39
N ILE A 7 1.21 -6.59 10.81
CA ILE A 7 1.76 -5.76 11.88
C ILE A 7 1.75 -6.52 13.21
N ASP A 8 0.61 -7.08 13.61
CA ASP A 8 0.51 -7.79 14.90
C ASP A 8 1.38 -9.05 14.92
N HIS A 9 1.54 -9.71 13.76
CA HIS A 9 2.36 -10.93 13.67
C HIS A 9 3.87 -10.66 13.73
N TYR A 10 4.33 -9.51 13.22
CA TYR A 10 5.75 -9.14 13.14
C TYR A 10 6.06 -7.84 13.89
N ARG A 11 5.29 -7.51 14.93
CA ARG A 11 5.39 -6.22 15.64
C ARG A 11 6.78 -5.98 16.22
N ASP A 12 7.43 -7.04 16.68
CA ASP A 12 8.80 -7.06 17.19
C ASP A 12 9.85 -6.59 16.17
N ARG A 13 9.51 -6.55 14.87
CA ARG A 13 10.39 -6.15 13.76
C ARG A 13 9.95 -4.86 13.07
N LEU A 14 8.92 -4.21 13.58
CA LEU A 14 8.32 -3.00 13.00
C LEU A 14 8.42 -1.84 14.00
N PRO A 15 8.43 -0.59 13.52
CA PRO A 15 8.58 0.59 14.38
C PRO A 15 7.27 0.96 15.10
N PHE A 16 6.54 -0.01 15.65
CA PHE A 16 5.25 0.20 16.30
C PHE A 16 5.26 -0.32 17.74
N GLY A 17 5.07 0.58 18.70
CA GLY A 17 4.84 0.22 20.09
C GLY A 17 3.48 -0.46 20.31
N PRO A 18 3.23 -1.03 21.50
CA PRO A 18 1.98 -1.71 21.84
C PRO A 18 0.75 -0.78 21.81
N GLU A 19 0.95 0.53 21.97
CA GLU A 19 -0.09 1.57 21.89
C GLU A 19 -0.61 1.80 20.47
N VAL A 20 0.16 1.42 19.45
CA VAL A 20 -0.23 1.63 18.05
C VAL A 20 -1.19 0.54 17.59
N ARG A 21 -2.46 0.94 17.40
CA ARG A 21 -3.49 0.06 16.83
C ARG A 21 -3.23 -0.17 15.34
N ALA A 22 -3.00 -1.42 14.95
CA ALA A 22 -2.77 -1.79 13.55
C ALA A 22 -4.02 -1.59 12.67
N ILE A 23 -3.85 -0.97 11.51
CA ILE A 23 -4.84 -0.94 10.43
C ILE A 23 -4.55 -2.12 9.50
N SER A 24 -5.26 -3.22 9.68
CA SER A 24 -5.09 -4.44 8.89
C SER A 24 -6.37 -4.87 8.18
N LEU A 25 -6.17 -5.53 7.03
CA LEU A 25 -7.18 -6.28 6.28
C LEU A 25 -6.86 -7.79 6.27
N GLY A 26 -5.93 -8.24 7.12
CA GLY A 26 -5.45 -9.62 7.14
C GLY A 26 -4.41 -9.93 6.06
N GLU A 27 -3.71 -8.91 5.55
CA GLU A 27 -2.65 -9.06 4.56
C GLU A 27 -1.46 -9.89 5.04
N GLY A 28 -0.74 -10.49 4.11
CA GLY A 28 0.39 -11.37 4.39
C GLY A 28 -0.02 -12.84 4.53
N ARG A 29 0.90 -13.66 5.06
CA ARG A 29 0.79 -15.14 5.11
C ARG A 29 0.29 -15.81 3.82
N THR A 30 0.60 -15.20 2.69
CA THR A 30 0.30 -15.73 1.36
C THR A 30 1.02 -17.07 1.10
N PRO A 31 0.47 -17.96 0.27
CA PRO A 31 1.08 -19.25 -0.01
C PRO A 31 2.49 -19.14 -0.61
N LEU A 32 3.34 -20.12 -0.28
CA LEU A 32 4.58 -20.42 -0.99
C LEU A 32 4.35 -21.73 -1.75
N ILE A 33 4.16 -21.62 -3.07
CA ILE A 33 3.68 -22.73 -3.91
C ILE A 33 4.87 -23.32 -4.66
N GLN A 34 5.16 -24.60 -4.44
CA GLN A 34 6.17 -25.32 -5.21
C GLN A 34 5.68 -25.57 -6.64
N LEU A 35 6.45 -25.17 -7.65
CA LEU A 35 6.17 -25.48 -9.04
C LEU A 35 6.80 -26.82 -9.39
N ARG A 36 5.98 -27.86 -9.51
CA ARG A 36 6.47 -29.23 -9.71
C ARG A 36 6.81 -29.57 -11.16
N ASN A 37 6.15 -28.93 -12.13
CA ASN A 37 6.32 -29.24 -13.56
C ASN A 37 7.34 -28.31 -14.24
N LEU A 38 7.38 -27.03 -13.83
CA LEU A 38 8.22 -26.02 -14.47
C LEU A 38 9.72 -26.36 -14.45
N PRO A 39 10.32 -26.86 -13.35
CA PRO A 39 11.75 -27.19 -13.33
C PRO A 39 12.15 -28.15 -14.45
N SER A 40 11.37 -29.23 -14.66
CA SER A 40 11.62 -30.19 -15.74
C SER A 40 11.40 -29.60 -17.13
N GLU A 41 10.39 -28.74 -17.30
CA GLU A 41 10.09 -28.11 -18.60
C GLU A 41 11.21 -27.18 -19.08
N ILE A 42 11.95 -26.55 -18.16
CA ILE A 42 13.02 -25.60 -18.47
C ILE A 42 14.44 -26.16 -18.28
N GLY A 43 14.57 -27.46 -17.95
CA GLY A 43 15.87 -28.09 -17.69
C GLY A 43 16.58 -27.57 -16.44
N PHE A 44 15.83 -27.10 -15.43
CA PHE A 44 16.40 -26.60 -14.18
C PHE A 44 16.52 -27.72 -13.13
N GLU A 45 17.75 -27.98 -12.71
CA GLU A 45 18.07 -28.94 -11.64
C GLU A 45 17.93 -28.26 -10.27
N GLY A 46 16.69 -28.08 -9.81
CA GLY A 46 16.40 -27.50 -8.50
C GLY A 46 14.91 -27.31 -8.23
N GLU A 47 14.59 -26.76 -7.05
CA GLU A 47 13.21 -26.46 -6.67
C GLU A 47 12.85 -25.00 -6.97
N ILE A 48 11.70 -24.78 -7.60
CA ILE A 48 11.16 -23.45 -7.86
C ILE A 48 9.90 -23.24 -7.01
N TYR A 49 9.85 -22.11 -6.30
CA TYR A 49 8.70 -21.72 -5.50
C TYR A 49 8.16 -20.35 -5.94
N VAL A 50 6.84 -20.20 -5.95
CA VAL A 50 6.16 -18.94 -6.16
C VAL A 50 5.58 -18.44 -4.85
N LYS A 51 6.00 -17.24 -4.44
CA LYS A 51 5.35 -16.51 -3.35
C LYS A 51 4.10 -15.82 -3.90
N PHE A 52 2.92 -16.38 -3.66
CA PHE A 52 1.71 -15.96 -4.36
C PHE A 52 1.02 -14.75 -3.71
N GLU A 53 1.59 -13.57 -3.95
CA GLU A 53 1.14 -12.28 -3.39
C GLU A 53 -0.21 -11.79 -3.92
N GLY A 54 -0.78 -12.46 -4.92
CA GLY A 54 -2.11 -12.15 -5.47
C GLY A 54 -3.27 -12.48 -4.52
N LEU A 55 -3.02 -13.22 -3.43
CA LEU A 55 -4.02 -13.53 -2.41
C LEU A 55 -4.04 -12.54 -1.23
N ASN A 56 -3.29 -11.44 -1.32
CA ASN A 56 -3.49 -10.33 -0.39
C ASN A 56 -4.85 -9.64 -0.67
N PRO A 57 -5.42 -8.90 0.31
CA PRO A 57 -6.78 -8.35 0.24
C PRO A 57 -7.13 -7.55 -1.02
N THR A 58 -6.19 -6.78 -1.58
CA THR A 58 -6.41 -6.01 -2.82
C THR A 58 -5.79 -6.66 -4.05
N GLY A 59 -5.28 -7.89 -3.91
CA GLY A 59 -4.72 -8.68 -5.00
C GLY A 59 -3.25 -8.40 -5.30
N SER A 60 -2.50 -7.78 -4.39
CA SER A 60 -1.07 -7.53 -4.61
C SER A 60 -0.24 -7.38 -3.34
N PHE A 61 1.09 -7.48 -3.48
CA PHE A 61 2.04 -7.26 -2.39
C PHE A 61 2.01 -5.84 -1.79
N LYS A 62 1.35 -4.87 -2.46
CA LYS A 62 1.29 -3.48 -1.99
C LYS A 62 0.57 -3.35 -0.65
N ASP A 63 -0.33 -4.28 -0.34
CA ASP A 63 -1.04 -4.35 0.93
C ASP A 63 -0.09 -4.40 2.14
N ARG A 64 1.03 -5.12 2.01
CA ARG A 64 2.04 -5.25 3.08
C ARG A 64 2.67 -3.92 3.48
N GLY A 65 2.96 -3.08 2.49
CA GLY A 65 3.50 -1.74 2.74
C GLY A 65 2.41 -0.77 3.18
N MET A 66 1.21 -0.92 2.61
CA MET A 66 0.10 0.00 2.86
C MET A 66 -0.44 -0.11 4.28
N THR A 67 -0.54 -1.32 4.85
CA THR A 67 -0.92 -1.50 6.26
C THR A 67 0.01 -0.72 7.19
N VAL A 68 1.33 -0.79 6.96
CA VAL A 68 2.34 -0.07 7.76
C VAL A 68 2.21 1.43 7.55
N ALA A 69 2.15 1.89 6.29
CA ALA A 69 2.08 3.31 5.97
C ALA A 69 0.82 3.98 6.54
N VAL A 70 -0.35 3.34 6.40
CA VAL A 70 -1.62 3.87 6.91
C VAL A 70 -1.69 3.79 8.43
N THR A 71 -1.19 2.72 9.04
CA THR A 71 -1.10 2.63 10.51
C THR A 71 -0.27 3.77 11.08
N GLN A 72 0.91 4.04 10.50
CA GLN A 72 1.75 5.16 10.91
C GLN A 72 1.04 6.50 10.69
N ALA A 73 0.45 6.72 9.51
CA ALA A 73 -0.23 7.98 9.20
C ALA A 73 -1.37 8.29 10.18
N VAL A 74 -2.20 7.29 10.48
CA VAL A 74 -3.30 7.43 11.46
C VAL A 74 -2.76 7.67 12.87
N HIS A 75 -1.69 6.98 13.25
CA HIS A 75 -1.04 7.20 14.54
C HIS A 75 -0.46 8.61 14.69
N GLU A 76 0.08 9.18 13.60
CA GLU A 76 0.54 10.57 13.52
C GLU A 76 -0.60 11.61 13.40
N GLY A 77 -1.86 11.16 13.38
CA GLY A 77 -3.05 12.03 13.35
C GLY A 77 -3.55 12.42 11.96
N ALA A 78 -3.07 11.77 10.89
CA ALA A 78 -3.53 12.04 9.54
C ALA A 78 -5.03 11.79 9.38
N LYS A 79 -5.70 12.66 8.62
CA LYS A 79 -7.11 12.53 8.24
C LYS A 79 -7.29 12.16 6.77
N ALA A 80 -6.20 12.18 6.01
CA ALA A 80 -6.15 11.67 4.66
C ALA A 80 -4.76 11.16 4.30
N ILE A 81 -4.70 10.32 3.27
CA ILE A 81 -3.47 9.91 2.60
C ILE A 81 -3.53 10.28 1.13
N ILE A 82 -2.37 10.57 0.54
CA ILE A 82 -2.26 10.77 -0.90
C ILE A 82 -1.30 9.72 -1.47
N CYS A 83 -1.70 9.12 -2.60
CA CYS A 83 -0.83 8.30 -3.43
C CYS A 83 -0.87 8.79 -4.88
N ALA A 84 0.24 8.64 -5.57
CA ALA A 84 0.34 8.91 -7.00
C ALA A 84 0.61 7.59 -7.70
N SER A 85 -0.43 6.96 -8.26
CA SER A 85 -0.33 5.67 -8.94
C SER A 85 -1.58 5.38 -9.75
N THR A 86 -1.40 4.72 -10.89
CA THR A 86 -2.47 4.24 -11.77
C THR A 86 -2.84 2.76 -11.54
N GLY A 87 -2.44 2.12 -10.43
CA GLY A 87 -2.61 0.67 -10.27
C GLY A 87 -2.62 0.18 -8.81
N ASN A 88 -2.00 -0.97 -8.55
CA ASN A 88 -2.12 -1.68 -7.27
C ASN A 88 -1.85 -0.83 -6.01
N THR A 89 -0.96 0.16 -6.09
CA THR A 89 -0.70 1.06 -4.94
C THR A 89 -1.92 1.92 -4.59
N SER A 90 -2.65 2.43 -5.59
CA SER A 90 -3.85 3.24 -5.34
C SER A 90 -5.05 2.40 -4.89
N ALA A 91 -5.16 1.16 -5.39
CA ALA A 91 -6.12 0.19 -4.88
C ALA A 91 -5.88 -0.11 -3.39
N ALA A 92 -4.64 -0.45 -3.02
CA ALA A 92 -4.25 -0.65 -1.63
C ALA A 92 -4.50 0.61 -0.79
N ALA A 93 -4.05 1.79 -1.24
CA ALA A 93 -4.23 3.03 -0.50
C ALA A 93 -5.71 3.30 -0.20
N ALA A 94 -6.58 3.17 -1.20
CA ALA A 94 -8.01 3.36 -1.02
C ALA A 94 -8.62 2.34 -0.04
N ALA A 95 -8.29 1.05 -0.17
CA ALA A 95 -8.80 0.01 0.71
C ALA A 95 -8.39 0.22 2.19
N TYR A 96 -7.12 0.53 2.44
CA TYR A 96 -6.62 0.75 3.81
C TYR A 96 -7.09 2.09 4.39
N ALA A 97 -7.23 3.14 3.58
CA ALA A 97 -7.83 4.40 4.02
C ALA A 97 -9.29 4.22 4.43
N ALA A 98 -10.08 3.50 3.63
CA ALA A 98 -11.46 3.14 3.96
C ALA A 98 -11.53 2.33 5.26
N ARG A 99 -10.62 1.36 5.44
CA ARG A 99 -10.50 0.58 6.69
C ARG A 99 -10.15 1.45 7.90
N ALA A 100 -9.34 2.49 7.71
CA ALA A 100 -8.92 3.43 8.74
C ALA A 100 -9.94 4.55 9.01
N GLY A 101 -10.95 4.74 8.16
CA GLY A 101 -11.90 5.85 8.26
C GLY A 101 -11.27 7.21 7.89
N ILE A 102 -10.29 7.22 6.98
CA ILE A 102 -9.64 8.43 6.47
C ILE A 102 -9.81 8.53 4.94
N THR A 103 -9.58 9.71 4.37
CA THR A 103 -9.71 9.91 2.92
C THR A 103 -8.46 9.42 2.18
N ALA A 104 -8.62 8.66 1.10
CA ALA A 104 -7.54 8.42 0.14
C ALA A 104 -7.69 9.34 -1.07
N PHE A 105 -6.66 10.10 -1.38
CA PHE A 105 -6.54 10.84 -2.61
C PHE A 105 -5.62 10.08 -3.57
N VAL A 106 -6.09 9.86 -4.79
CA VAL A 106 -5.36 9.16 -5.84
C VAL A 106 -5.07 10.14 -6.97
N LEU A 107 -3.80 10.52 -7.08
CA LEU A 107 -3.33 11.45 -8.11
C LEU A 107 -2.95 10.70 -9.36
N ILE A 108 -3.49 11.17 -10.49
CA ILE A 108 -3.24 10.54 -11.78
C ILE A 108 -3.03 11.61 -12.86
N PRO A 109 -2.00 11.48 -13.73
CA PRO A 109 -1.83 12.39 -14.86
C PRO A 109 -2.96 12.23 -15.88
N GLU A 110 -3.41 13.36 -16.44
CA GLU A 110 -4.44 13.42 -17.49
C GLU A 110 -4.05 12.57 -18.72
N GLY A 111 -5.03 11.90 -19.33
CA GLY A 111 -4.86 11.17 -20.60
C GLY A 111 -4.13 9.81 -20.55
N LYS A 112 -3.64 9.34 -19.38
CA LYS A 112 -2.83 8.10 -19.27
C LYS A 112 -3.48 6.96 -18.48
N ILE A 113 -4.77 6.65 -18.67
CA ILE A 113 -5.43 5.66 -17.78
C ILE A 113 -6.36 4.68 -18.48
N ALA A 114 -6.11 3.39 -18.23
CA ALA A 114 -7.06 2.32 -18.51
C ALA A 114 -8.09 2.23 -17.37
N LEU A 115 -9.38 2.33 -17.70
CA LEU A 115 -10.52 2.40 -16.76
C LEU A 115 -10.49 1.31 -15.68
N GLY A 116 -10.06 0.09 -16.03
CA GLY A 116 -10.03 -1.06 -15.13
C GLY A 116 -9.11 -0.90 -13.92
N LYS A 117 -8.01 -0.14 -14.04
CA LYS A 117 -7.10 0.10 -12.90
C LYS A 117 -7.60 1.19 -11.96
N LEU A 118 -8.42 2.10 -12.47
CA LEU A 118 -9.11 3.14 -11.71
C LEU A 118 -10.27 2.58 -10.89
N ALA A 119 -10.94 1.54 -11.43
CA ALA A 119 -12.13 0.95 -10.82
C ALA A 119 -11.92 0.52 -9.36
N GLN A 120 -10.76 -0.08 -9.02
CA GLN A 120 -10.49 -0.49 -7.63
C GLN A 120 -10.38 0.68 -6.66
N ALA A 121 -9.69 1.77 -7.06
CA ALA A 121 -9.57 2.95 -6.21
C ALA A 121 -10.93 3.61 -5.97
N VAL A 122 -11.78 3.67 -7.01
CA VAL A 122 -13.13 4.24 -6.93
C VAL A 122 -14.05 3.36 -6.08
N VAL A 123 -14.01 2.03 -6.24
CA VAL A 123 -14.82 1.08 -5.46
C VAL A 123 -14.51 1.17 -3.98
N HIS A 124 -13.26 1.43 -3.61
CA HIS A 124 -12.87 1.64 -2.21
C HIS A 124 -13.08 3.08 -1.71
N GLY A 125 -13.76 3.95 -2.49
CA GLY A 125 -14.11 5.31 -2.07
C GLY A 125 -12.94 6.31 -2.14
N GLY A 126 -11.88 6.00 -2.88
CA GLY A 126 -10.78 6.93 -3.12
C GLY A 126 -11.21 8.12 -3.97
N VAL A 127 -10.80 9.32 -3.57
CA VAL A 127 -10.99 10.56 -4.33
C VAL A 127 -9.92 10.64 -5.41
N VAL A 128 -10.33 10.43 -6.66
CA VAL A 128 -9.41 10.51 -7.81
C VAL A 128 -9.25 11.96 -8.22
N VAL A 129 -8.01 12.44 -8.26
CA VAL A 129 -7.65 13.78 -8.69
C VAL A 129 -6.79 13.66 -9.95
N GLN A 130 -7.32 14.14 -11.07
CA GLN A 130 -6.58 14.21 -12.32
C GLN A 130 -5.75 15.50 -12.37
N ILE A 131 -4.47 15.37 -12.68
CA ILE A 131 -3.55 16.51 -12.75
C ILE A 131 -3.17 16.77 -14.21
N LYS A 132 -3.24 18.04 -14.60
CA LYS A 132 -2.66 18.54 -15.85
C LYS A 132 -1.15 18.67 -15.69
N GLY A 133 -0.43 17.57 -15.89
CA GLY A 133 1.02 17.51 -15.67
C GLY A 133 1.55 16.09 -15.62
N ASN A 134 2.83 15.95 -15.26
CA ASN A 134 3.48 14.66 -15.06
C ASN A 134 3.42 14.22 -13.58
N PHE A 135 4.05 13.09 -13.26
CA PHE A 135 4.07 12.55 -11.88
C PHE A 135 4.71 13.52 -10.87
N ASP A 136 5.77 14.24 -11.28
CA ASP A 136 6.51 15.14 -10.40
C ASP A 136 5.68 16.40 -10.07
N ASP A 137 4.90 16.90 -11.03
CA ASP A 137 3.94 17.99 -10.81
C ASP A 137 2.90 17.60 -9.76
N GLY A 138 2.41 16.35 -9.84
CA GLY A 138 1.53 15.78 -8.83
C GLY A 138 2.19 15.72 -7.46
N MET A 139 3.40 15.20 -7.38
CA MET A 139 4.14 15.10 -6.11
C MET A 139 4.44 16.46 -5.48
N ARG A 140 4.66 17.52 -6.28
CA ARG A 140 4.81 18.89 -5.78
C ARG A 140 3.51 19.37 -5.13
N LEU A 141 2.37 19.23 -5.82
CA LEU A 141 1.05 19.59 -5.29
C LEU A 141 0.71 18.84 -4.00
N VAL A 142 1.06 17.56 -3.91
CA VAL A 142 0.90 16.77 -2.66
C VAL A 142 1.64 17.39 -1.50
N LYS A 143 2.90 17.77 -1.72
CA LYS A 143 3.74 18.34 -0.65
C LYS A 143 3.16 19.68 -0.19
N GLU A 144 2.75 20.54 -1.11
CA GLU A 144 2.12 21.83 -0.81
C GLU A 144 0.82 21.65 0.01
N VAL A 145 0.01 20.63 -0.30
CA VAL A 145 -1.21 20.32 0.49
C VAL A 145 -0.85 19.75 1.87
N ALA A 146 0.18 18.90 1.97
CA ALA A 146 0.61 18.32 3.24
C ALA A 146 1.17 19.36 4.23
N GLU A 147 1.63 20.52 3.75
CA GLU A 147 2.05 21.65 4.60
C GLU A 147 0.88 22.37 5.27
N THR A 148 -0.34 22.25 4.72
CA THR A 148 -1.52 23.03 5.14
C THR A 148 -2.68 22.18 5.67
N ALA A 149 -2.60 20.85 5.53
CA ALA A 149 -3.62 19.90 5.97
C ALA A 149 -2.99 18.62 6.56
N PRO A 150 -3.66 17.91 7.49
CA PRO A 150 -3.14 16.68 8.11
C PRO A 150 -3.20 15.50 7.14
N VAL A 151 -2.31 15.50 6.14
CA VAL A 151 -2.28 14.55 5.02
C VAL A 151 -0.91 13.89 4.92
N SER A 152 -0.88 12.55 4.78
CA SER A 152 0.36 11.79 4.65
C SER A 152 0.56 11.20 3.25
N ILE A 153 1.79 11.20 2.76
CA ILE A 153 2.15 10.59 1.47
C ILE A 153 2.51 9.12 1.68
N VAL A 154 1.86 8.21 0.94
CA VAL A 154 2.04 6.74 1.11
C VAL A 154 2.65 6.04 -0.12
N ASN A 155 3.37 6.78 -0.97
CA ASN A 155 4.09 6.22 -2.12
C ASN A 155 5.35 5.43 -1.67
N SER A 156 5.91 4.61 -2.57
CA SER A 156 7.14 3.83 -2.35
C SER A 156 8.36 4.67 -1.93
N ILE A 157 8.29 6.00 -2.07
CA ILE A 157 9.30 6.97 -1.62
C ILE A 157 9.02 7.43 -0.19
N ASN A 158 8.50 6.57 0.69
CA ASN A 158 8.45 6.85 2.12
C ASN A 158 9.61 6.14 2.84
N PRO A 159 10.86 6.67 2.79
CA PRO A 159 11.97 6.15 3.58
C PRO A 159 11.84 6.66 5.02
N ARG A 160 10.74 6.34 5.72
CA ARG A 160 10.61 6.65 7.16
C ARG A 160 11.00 5.46 8.04
N GLY A 161 11.94 4.66 7.55
CA GLY A 161 12.63 3.61 8.31
C GLY A 161 13.95 4.08 8.95
N ARG A 162 14.25 5.39 8.98
CA ARG A 162 15.34 5.93 9.81
C ARG A 162 14.75 6.67 11.00
N ASN A 163 14.94 6.10 12.18
CA ASN A 163 14.89 6.80 13.46
C ASN A 163 15.65 8.13 13.36
N PRO A 164 15.08 9.27 13.79
CA PRO A 164 15.86 10.46 14.14
C PRO A 164 16.50 10.37 15.53
N VAL A 165 16.38 9.25 16.24
CA VAL A 165 16.89 9.12 17.62
C VAL A 165 17.42 7.71 17.86
N GLY A 166 18.72 7.62 18.13
CA GLY A 166 19.46 6.38 18.40
C GLY A 166 20.76 6.33 17.62
#